data_AF-A0A9D8BG52-F1
#
_entry.id   AF-A0A9D8BG52-F1
#
_cell.length_a   1.000
_cell.length_b   1.000
_cell.length_c   1.000
_cell.angle_alpha   90.00
_cell.angle_beta   90.00
_cell.angle_gamma   90.00
#
_symmetry.space_group_name_H-M   'P 1'
#
loop_
_entity.id
_entity.type
_entity.pdbx_description
1 polymer ?
#
loop_
_entity_poly.entity_id
_entity_poly.type
_entity_poly.pdbx_seq_one_letter_code
_entity_poly.pdbx_strand_id
1 'polypeptide(L)'
;DEVTYSLHVILRYELEKSLIEGSLAVKDIPHVWNEKMSTYLGITPPTAREGCLQDIHWAWGLFGYFPSYVLGNLYAAQFHHTLRSTYPDSDERLAQGQLSFMTDWLRKHVHRYGKLYSPDDLVRRATGSPLSEKFFKNYLTQKYQ
;
A
#
# COMPACT_ATOMS: atom_id res chain seq x y z
N ASP A 1 7.50 1.49 9.30
CA ASP A 1 8.37 0.57 8.52
C ASP A 1 7.51 -0.22 7.53
N GLU A 2 8.09 -1.11 6.71
CA GLU A 2 7.34 -1.87 5.70
C GLU A 2 6.21 -2.74 6.27
N VAL A 3 6.34 -3.22 7.52
CA VAL A 3 5.37 -4.11 8.15
C VAL A 3 4.22 -3.31 8.78
N THR A 4 4.55 -2.23 9.48
CA THR A 4 3.56 -1.42 10.22
C THR A 4 2.82 -0.39 9.34
N TYR A 5 3.40 0.00 8.20
CA TYR A 5 2.88 1.09 7.37
C TYR A 5 1.42 0.91 6.97
N SER A 6 1.02 -0.29 6.55
CA SER A 6 -0.36 -0.57 6.12
C SER A 6 -1.38 -0.38 7.25
N LEU A 7 -0.98 -0.54 8.52
CA LEU A 7 -1.86 -0.35 9.68
C LEU A 7 -2.25 1.13 9.85
N HIS A 8 -1.32 2.06 9.58
CA HIS A 8 -1.61 3.49 9.59
C HIS A 8 -2.64 3.88 8.52
N VAL A 9 -2.57 3.24 7.35
CA VAL A 9 -3.53 3.45 6.26
C VAL A 9 -4.90 2.86 6.58
N ILE A 10 -4.95 1.64 7.12
CA ILE A 10 -6.19 0.98 7.54
C ILE A 10 -6.94 1.83 8.56
N LEU A 11 -6.24 2.37 9.56
CA LEU A 11 -6.82 3.30 10.53
C LEU A 11 -7.53 4.48 9.84
N ARG A 12 -6.85 5.14 8.90
CA ARG A 12 -7.42 6.30 8.20
C ARG A 12 -8.61 5.91 7.34
N TYR A 13 -8.52 4.81 6.60
CA TYR A 13 -9.63 4.30 5.80
C TYR A 13 -10.88 4.03 6.63
N GLU A 14 -10.73 3.41 7.81
CA GLU A 14 -11.86 3.13 8.69
C GLU A 14 -12.49 4.40 9.28
N LEU A 15 -11.67 5.40 9.61
CA LEU A 15 -12.17 6.71 10.04
C LEU A 15 -12.92 7.41 8.90
N GLU A 16 -12.35 7.43 7.69
CA GLU A 16 -13.00 8.00 6.50
C GLU A 16 -14.34 7.33 6.21
N LYS A 17 -14.38 6.00 6.23
CA LYS A 17 -15.61 5.23 6.03
C LYS A 17 -16.67 5.61 7.09
N SER A 18 -16.28 5.66 8.36
CA SER A 18 -17.20 5.98 9.46
C SER A 18 -17.72 7.42 9.40
N LEU A 19 -16.88 8.37 8.96
CA LEU A 19 -17.29 9.76 8.74
C LEU A 19 -18.30 9.87 7.59
N ILE A 20 -18.04 9.18 6.47
CA ILE A 20 -18.89 9.22 5.28
C ILE A 20 -20.24 8.53 5.53
N GLU A 21 -20.25 7.42 6.25
CA GLU A 21 -21.47 6.69 6.61
C GLU A 21 -22.23 7.33 7.79
N GLY A 22 -21.67 8.37 8.42
CA GLY A 22 -22.31 9.13 9.49
C GLY A 22 -22.29 8.47 10.87
N SER A 23 -21.53 7.38 11.04
CA SER A 23 -21.38 6.68 12.32
C SER A 23 -20.31 7.29 13.23
N LEU A 24 -19.49 8.21 12.71
CA LEU A 24 -18.49 8.96 13.47
C LEU A 24 -18.72 10.47 13.32
N ALA A 25 -18.79 11.21 14.43
CA ALA A 25 -18.80 12.66 14.40
C ALA A 25 -17.36 13.22 14.37
N VAL A 26 -17.15 14.33 13.65
CA VAL A 26 -15.83 14.95 13.46
C VAL A 26 -15.13 15.27 14.79
N LYS A 27 -15.89 15.72 15.80
CA LYS A 27 -15.34 16.05 17.14
C LYS A 27 -14.73 14.85 17.86
N ASP A 28 -15.14 13.63 17.50
CA ASP A 28 -14.72 12.39 18.15
C ASP A 28 -13.50 11.75 17.46
N ILE A 29 -13.06 12.30 16.30
CA ILE A 29 -11.87 11.83 15.56
C ILE A 29 -10.63 11.68 16.46
N PRO A 30 -10.24 12.66 17.32
CA PRO A 30 -9.04 12.52 18.14
C PRO A 30 -9.09 11.31 19.08
N HIS A 31 -10.26 10.99 19.62
CA HIS A 31 -10.45 9.86 20.52
C HIS A 31 -10.35 8.53 19.77
N VAL A 32 -11.14 8.37 18.69
CA VAL A 32 -11.16 7.14 17.89
C VAL A 32 -9.81 6.88 17.20
N TRP A 33 -9.11 7.94 16.79
CA TRP A 33 -7.75 7.84 16.29
C TRP A 33 -6.82 7.20 17.32
N ASN A 34 -6.82 7.72 18.55
CA ASN A 34 -5.94 7.24 19.62
C ASN A 34 -6.26 5.80 20.01
N GLU A 35 -7.55 5.44 20.08
CA GLU A 35 -7.98 4.06 20.31
C GLU A 35 -7.42 3.12 19.25
N LYS A 36 -7.60 3.44 17.95
CA LYS A 36 -7.09 2.59 16.86
C LYS A 36 -5.57 2.53 16.79
N MET A 37 -4.86 3.63 17.07
CA MET A 37 -3.40 3.62 17.20
C MET A 37 -2.96 2.64 18.29
N SER A 38 -3.64 2.65 19.45
CA SER A 38 -3.34 1.70 20.52
C SER A 38 -3.66 0.26 20.13
N THR A 39 -4.81 0.02 19.48
CA THR A 39 -5.22 -1.34 19.08
C THR A 39 -4.32 -1.93 18.00
N TYR A 40 -3.92 -1.16 16.99
CA TYR A 40 -3.15 -1.68 15.85
C TYR A 40 -1.65 -1.63 16.06
N LEU A 41 -1.16 -0.57 16.70
CA LEU A 41 0.27 -0.28 16.78
C LEU A 41 0.80 -0.30 18.22
N GLY A 42 -0.06 -0.50 19.22
CA GLY A 42 0.34 -0.57 20.63
C GLY A 42 0.79 0.75 21.24
N ILE A 43 0.53 1.89 20.56
CA ILE A 43 0.98 3.21 20.98
C ILE A 43 -0.16 4.23 20.92
N THR A 44 -0.13 5.23 21.80
CA THR A 44 -1.05 6.37 21.77
C THR A 44 -0.25 7.66 21.52
N PRO A 45 -0.57 8.45 20.48
CA PRO A 45 0.10 9.73 20.26
C PRO A 45 -0.06 10.68 21.45
N PRO A 46 1.01 11.36 21.90
CA PRO A 46 0.95 12.25 23.07
C PRO A 46 0.22 13.56 22.79
N THR A 47 0.09 13.95 21.51
CA THR A 47 -0.57 15.19 21.09
C THR A 47 -1.39 14.96 19.83
N ALA A 48 -2.38 15.81 19.58
CA ALA A 48 -3.16 15.77 18.34
C ALA A 48 -2.29 16.02 17.10
N ARG A 49 -1.20 16.79 17.24
CA ARG A 49 -0.20 17.04 16.19
C ARG A 49 0.48 15.74 15.73
N GLU A 50 0.80 14.85 16.67
CA GLU A 50 1.37 13.53 16.38
C GLU A 50 0.29 12.46 16.09
N GLY A 51 -0.98 12.79 16.36
CA GLY A 51 -2.15 11.96 16.10
C GLY A 51 -2.90 12.39 14.84
N CYS A 52 -4.20 12.65 14.97
CA CYS A 52 -5.11 12.91 13.85
C CYS A 52 -4.78 14.16 13.01
N LEU A 53 -3.92 15.08 13.47
CA LEU A 53 -3.49 16.26 12.71
C LEU A 53 -2.16 16.07 11.97
N GLN A 54 -1.61 14.86 11.96
CA GLN A 54 -0.29 14.60 11.35
C GLN A 54 -0.27 14.76 9.83
N ASP A 55 -1.42 14.59 9.17
CA ASP A 55 -1.55 14.58 7.71
C ASP A 55 -2.48 15.70 7.21
N ILE A 56 -2.15 16.25 6.05
CA ILE A 56 -2.89 17.35 5.43
C ILE A 56 -4.12 16.88 4.61
N HIS A 57 -4.20 15.57 4.31
CA HIS A 57 -5.15 15.01 3.34
C HIS A 57 -6.60 15.41 3.60
N TRP A 58 -7.08 15.27 4.83
CA TRP A 58 -8.47 15.64 5.18
C TRP A 58 -8.71 17.14 5.10
N ALA A 59 -7.73 17.97 5.46
CA ALA A 59 -7.81 19.42 5.29
C ALA A 59 -7.89 19.83 3.81
N TRP A 60 -7.32 19.04 2.91
CA TRP A 60 -7.40 19.23 1.45
C TRP A 60 -8.56 18.47 0.80
N GLY A 61 -9.44 17.84 1.59
CA GLY A 61 -10.59 17.09 1.07
C GLY A 61 -10.24 15.79 0.35
N LEU A 62 -9.02 15.25 0.54
CA LEU A 62 -8.54 14.03 -0.11
C LEU A 62 -9.05 12.75 0.58
N PHE A 63 -10.37 12.62 0.74
CA PHE A 63 -11.01 11.43 1.30
C PHE A 63 -10.97 10.27 0.30
N GLY A 64 -10.73 9.04 0.77
CA GLY A 64 -10.56 7.86 -0.07
C GLY A 64 -9.19 7.76 -0.74
N TYR A 65 -8.27 8.68 -0.43
CA TYR A 65 -6.92 8.71 -1.01
C TYR A 65 -5.97 7.71 -0.35
N PHE A 66 -6.00 7.60 0.99
CA PHE A 66 -5.06 6.75 1.74
C PHE A 66 -4.99 5.29 1.29
N PRO A 67 -6.11 4.60 0.95
CA PRO A 67 -6.06 3.23 0.45
C PRO A 67 -5.11 3.02 -0.74
N SER A 68 -4.87 4.06 -1.56
CA SER A 68 -3.96 4.00 -2.70
C SER A 68 -2.52 3.66 -2.31
N TYR A 69 -2.05 4.07 -1.13
CA TYR A 69 -0.70 3.75 -0.67
C TYR A 69 -0.52 2.25 -0.39
N VAL A 70 -1.52 1.61 0.24
CA VAL A 70 -1.49 0.16 0.48
C VAL A 70 -1.63 -0.60 -0.84
N LEU A 71 -2.49 -0.14 -1.75
CA LEU A 71 -2.57 -0.73 -3.09
C LEU A 71 -1.20 -0.69 -3.81
N GLY A 72 -0.43 0.38 -3.66
CA GLY A 72 0.95 0.46 -4.15
C GLY A 72 1.84 -0.67 -3.64
N ASN A 73 1.81 -0.96 -2.34
CA ASN A 73 2.56 -2.09 -1.75
C ASN A 73 2.10 -3.44 -2.29
N LEU A 74 0.79 -3.64 -2.47
CA LEU A 74 0.24 -4.88 -3.03
C LEU A 74 0.65 -5.08 -4.49
N TYR A 75 0.52 -4.04 -5.32
CA TYR A 75 0.97 -4.07 -6.71
C TYR A 75 2.46 -4.33 -6.82
N ALA A 76 3.27 -3.62 -6.03
CA ALA A 76 4.73 -3.80 -6.03
C ALA A 76 5.12 -5.24 -5.73
N ALA A 77 4.57 -5.84 -4.67
CA ALA A 77 4.90 -7.22 -4.30
C ALA A 77 4.46 -8.24 -5.36
N GLN A 78 3.28 -8.06 -5.96
CA GLN A 78 2.79 -8.96 -7.00
C GLN A 78 3.58 -8.83 -8.31
N PHE A 79 3.90 -7.60 -8.73
CA PHE A 79 4.77 -7.35 -9.89
C PHE A 79 6.17 -7.91 -9.65
N HIS A 80 6.74 -7.69 -8.46
CA HIS A 80 8.04 -8.23 -8.09
C HIS A 80 8.04 -9.77 -8.11
N HIS A 81 7.00 -10.41 -7.60
CA HIS A 81 6.85 -11.86 -7.67
C HIS A 81 6.83 -12.36 -9.12
N THR A 82 5.99 -11.80 -10.00
CA THR A 82 5.93 -12.21 -11.41
C THR A 82 7.26 -11.96 -12.13
N LEU A 83 7.91 -10.84 -11.86
CA LEU A 83 9.20 -10.49 -12.44
C LEU A 83 10.27 -11.51 -12.05
N ARG A 84 10.36 -11.89 -10.77
CA ARG A 84 11.33 -12.89 -10.31
C ARG A 84 11.05 -14.28 -10.84
N SER A 85 9.78 -14.64 -11.03
CA SER A 85 9.42 -15.88 -11.73
C SER A 85 9.79 -15.85 -13.22
N THR A 86 9.80 -14.67 -13.84
CA THR A 86 10.23 -14.47 -15.25
C THR A 86 11.76 -14.51 -15.39
N TYR A 87 12.47 -14.00 -14.38
CA TYR A 87 13.94 -13.95 -14.33
C TYR A 87 14.44 -14.66 -13.06
N PRO A 88 14.58 -16.00 -13.09
CA PRO A 88 15.01 -16.76 -11.91
C PRO A 88 16.39 -16.35 -11.39
N ASP A 89 17.23 -15.75 -12.25
CA ASP A 89 18.57 -15.20 -11.96
C ASP A 89 18.54 -13.74 -11.45
N SER A 90 17.39 -13.29 -10.92
CA SER A 90 17.20 -11.90 -10.50
C SER A 90 18.21 -11.45 -9.45
N ASP A 91 18.54 -12.30 -8.47
CA ASP A 91 19.48 -11.92 -7.40
C ASP A 91 20.91 -11.78 -7.91
N GLU A 92 21.35 -12.66 -8.80
CA GLU A 92 22.65 -12.59 -9.43
C GLU A 92 22.78 -11.32 -10.28
N ARG A 93 21.75 -10.98 -11.05
CA ARG A 93 21.70 -9.73 -11.84
C ARG A 93 21.79 -8.50 -10.94
N LEU A 94 21.00 -8.49 -9.85
CA LEU A 94 21.00 -7.40 -8.88
C LEU A 94 22.36 -7.23 -8.20
N ALA A 95 23.00 -8.33 -7.78
CA ALA A 95 24.33 -8.30 -7.18
C ALA A 95 25.41 -7.75 -8.13
N GLN A 96 25.22 -7.91 -9.44
CA GLN A 96 26.08 -7.36 -10.49
C GLN A 96 25.70 -5.93 -10.92
N GLY A 97 24.69 -5.30 -10.29
CA GLY A 97 24.21 -3.97 -10.63
C GLY A 97 23.41 -3.90 -11.93
N GLN A 98 22.96 -5.04 -12.47
CA GLN A 98 22.15 -5.09 -13.69
C GLN A 98 20.69 -4.82 -13.36
N LEU A 99 20.21 -3.60 -13.63
CA LEU A 99 18.82 -3.21 -13.31
C LEU A 99 17.90 -3.14 -14.54
N SER A 100 18.46 -3.20 -15.75
CA SER A 100 17.72 -2.99 -17.01
C SER A 100 16.55 -3.96 -17.16
N PHE A 101 16.76 -5.24 -16.83
CA PHE A 101 15.74 -6.29 -16.95
C PHE A 101 14.45 -5.95 -16.21
N MET A 102 14.54 -5.31 -15.03
CA MET A 102 13.37 -4.89 -14.27
C MET A 102 12.63 -3.74 -14.95
N THR A 103 13.39 -2.72 -15.39
CA THR A 103 12.79 -1.56 -16.06
C THR A 103 12.20 -1.92 -17.43
N ASP A 104 12.80 -2.88 -18.13
CA ASP A 104 12.31 -3.39 -19.41
C ASP A 104 11.04 -4.20 -19.23
N TRP A 105 10.98 -5.05 -18.20
CA TRP A 105 9.76 -5.77 -17.82
C TRP A 105 8.63 -4.79 -17.48
N LEU A 106 8.89 -3.80 -16.62
CA LEU A 106 7.89 -2.79 -16.24
C LEU A 106 7.43 -1.97 -17.46
N ARG A 107 8.34 -1.57 -18.36
CA ARG A 107 7.97 -0.87 -19.60
C ARG A 107 7.06 -1.72 -20.48
N LYS A 108 7.39 -3.01 -20.66
CA LYS A 108 6.64 -3.94 -21.50
C LYS A 108 5.28 -4.30 -20.93
N HIS A 109 5.18 -4.51 -19.62
CA HIS A 109 3.99 -5.07 -18.97
C HIS A 109 3.10 -4.03 -18.29
N VAL A 110 3.64 -2.86 -17.94
CA VAL A 110 2.91 -1.83 -17.17
C VAL A 110 2.94 -0.47 -17.89
N HIS A 111 4.10 0.15 -18.01
CA HIS A 111 4.20 1.59 -18.34
C HIS A 111 3.66 1.93 -19.73
N ARG A 112 3.90 1.09 -20.75
CA ARG A 112 3.51 1.36 -22.15
C ARG A 112 2.00 1.52 -22.35
N TYR A 113 1.19 1.03 -21.43
CA TYR A 113 -0.27 1.05 -21.55
C TYR A 113 -0.89 2.35 -21.01
N GLY A 114 -0.16 3.11 -20.18
CA GLY A 114 -0.70 4.32 -19.56
C GLY A 114 -2.06 4.08 -18.90
N LYS A 115 -3.10 4.78 -19.36
CA LYS A 115 -4.48 4.63 -18.88
C LYS A 115 -5.37 3.76 -19.80
N LEU A 116 -4.78 2.96 -20.69
CA LEU A 116 -5.54 2.12 -21.63
C LEU A 116 -6.39 1.05 -20.93
N TYR A 117 -5.92 0.55 -19.79
CA TYR A 117 -6.60 -0.49 -19.02
C TYR A 117 -7.00 0.03 -17.64
N SER A 118 -8.07 -0.55 -17.08
CA SER A 118 -8.37 -0.40 -15.66
C SER A 118 -7.21 -0.97 -14.82
N PRO A 119 -7.01 -0.52 -13.56
CA PRO A 119 -5.98 -1.09 -12.69
C PRO A 119 -6.09 -2.62 -12.55
N ASP A 120 -7.31 -3.14 -12.40
CA ASP A 120 -7.58 -4.57 -12.27
C ASP A 120 -7.19 -5.34 -13.54
N ASP A 121 -7.52 -4.81 -14.72
CA ASP A 121 -7.16 -5.43 -15.99
C ASP A 121 -5.65 -5.36 -16.25
N LEU A 122 -5.01 -4.23 -15.92
CA LEU A 122 -3.57 -4.06 -16.07
C LEU A 122 -2.80 -5.09 -15.24
N VAL A 123 -3.22 -5.30 -13.99
CA VAL A 123 -2.57 -6.25 -13.08
C VAL A 123 -2.79 -7.69 -13.54
N ARG A 124 -4.01 -8.04 -13.99
CA ARG A 124 -4.29 -9.35 -14.59
C ARG A 124 -3.42 -9.61 -15.82
N ARG A 125 -3.28 -8.62 -16.69
CA ARG A 125 -2.43 -8.71 -17.90
C ARG A 125 -0.95 -8.82 -17.58
N ALA A 126 -0.47 -8.07 -16.59
CA ALA A 126 0.95 -8.04 -16.22
C ALA A 126 1.37 -9.29 -15.44
N THR A 127 0.48 -9.84 -14.61
CA THR A 127 0.83 -10.88 -13.60
C THR A 127 0.13 -12.22 -13.82
N GLY A 128 -0.83 -12.28 -14.73
CA GLY A 128 -1.66 -13.47 -14.99
C GLY A 128 -2.77 -13.71 -13.96
N SER A 129 -2.93 -12.85 -12.95
CA SER A 129 -3.93 -13.03 -11.88
C SER A 129 -4.49 -11.68 -11.38
N PRO A 130 -5.68 -11.67 -10.76
CA PRO A 130 -6.18 -10.49 -10.05
C PRO A 130 -5.22 -10.02 -8.96
N LEU A 131 -5.37 -8.77 -8.51
CA LEU A 131 -4.64 -8.25 -7.36
C LEU A 131 -4.87 -9.16 -6.14
N SER A 132 -3.80 -9.54 -5.44
CA SER A 132 -3.90 -10.30 -4.20
C SER A 132 -2.87 -9.87 -3.16
N GLU A 133 -3.34 -9.75 -1.92
CA GLU A 133 -2.56 -9.48 -0.72
C GLU A 133 -1.53 -10.57 -0.39
N LYS A 134 -1.72 -11.79 -0.91
CA LYS A 134 -0.86 -12.95 -0.64
C LYS A 134 0.59 -12.68 -1.03
N PHE A 135 0.84 -11.98 -2.13
CA PHE A 135 2.20 -11.65 -2.57
C PHE A 135 2.91 -10.72 -1.60
N PHE A 136 2.21 -9.71 -1.09
CA PHE A 136 2.77 -8.78 -0.10
C PHE A 136 3.01 -9.46 1.24
N LYS A 137 2.07 -10.30 1.71
CA LYS A 137 2.26 -11.10 2.93
C LYS A 137 3.46 -12.04 2.80
N ASN A 138 3.58 -12.76 1.68
CA ASN A 138 4.70 -13.66 1.44
C ASN A 138 6.04 -12.91 1.40
N TYR A 139 6.09 -11.75 0.73
CA TYR A 139 7.28 -10.88 0.72
C TYR A 139 7.70 -10.48 2.15
N LEU A 140 6.77 -9.98 2.97
CA LEU A 140 7.08 -9.59 4.34
C LEU A 140 7.53 -10.79 5.19
N THR A 141 6.84 -11.92 5.10
CA THR A 141 7.21 -13.14 5.82
C THR A 141 8.60 -13.61 5.44
N GLN A 142 8.93 -13.70 4.15
CA GLN A 142 10.25 -14.15 3.69
C GLN A 142 11.38 -13.20 4.11
N LYS A 143 11.10 -11.91 4.24
CA LYS A 143 12.12 -10.90 4.58
C LYS A 143 12.36 -10.76 6.08
N TYR A 144 11.33 -10.98 6.90
CA TYR A 144 11.36 -10.64 8.33
C TYR A 144 11.15 -11.84 9.28
N GLN A 145 10.86 -13.04 8.77
CA GLN A 145 10.82 -14.28 9.54
C GLN A 145 11.85 -15.27 9.01
#